data_AF-A0AAW1HFQ3-F1
#
_entry.id   AF-A0AAW1HFQ3-F1
#
_cell.length_a   1.000
_cell.length_b   1.000
_cell.length_c   1.000
_cell.angle_alpha   90.00
_cell.angle_beta   90.00
_cell.angle_gamma   90.00
#
_symmetry.space_group_name_H-M   'P 1'
#
loop_
_entity.id
_entity.type
_entity.pdbx_description
1 polymer ?
#
loop_
_entity_poly.entity_id
_entity_poly.type
_entity_poly.pdbx_seq_one_letter_code
_entity_poly.pdbx_strand_id
1 'polypeptide(L)'
;MDVIQEPPIKRKRGVVNPSKYQRNRIKSSRSQGKEYVNYKGHVVHAKAIGNSCNCPLKCFQKVNEENRNNVFKTFYGIATKNEQDIYLQDLLQPRTSTSCLELPTEKAYKGPLPIGIVKLDNIKTLLRWVDEEHKEYYHNILRNHPPKDEKVKKNKK
;
A
#
# COMPACT_ATOMS: atom_id res chain seq x y z
N MET A 1 38.15 30.33 -27.21
CA MET A 1 36.99 30.80 -26.42
C MET A 1 37.15 30.19 -25.04
N ASP A 2 37.65 30.97 -24.10
CA ASP A 2 38.02 30.48 -22.77
C ASP A 2 36.77 30.24 -21.93
N VAL A 3 36.68 29.03 -21.39
CA VAL A 3 35.60 28.61 -20.49
C VAL A 3 35.82 29.29 -19.15
N ILE A 4 35.03 30.34 -18.88
CA ILE A 4 35.01 31.03 -17.58
C ILE A 4 34.52 30.01 -16.54
N GLN A 5 35.44 29.48 -15.73
CA GLN A 5 35.09 28.64 -14.59
C GLN A 5 34.62 29.54 -13.45
N GLU A 6 33.33 29.54 -13.16
CA GLU A 6 32.78 30.25 -12.01
C GLU A 6 33.36 29.70 -10.68
N PRO A 7 33.67 30.58 -9.71
CA PRO A 7 34.26 30.17 -8.44
C PRO A 7 33.31 29.27 -7.63
N PRO A 8 33.84 28.31 -6.84
CA PRO A 8 33.02 27.37 -6.09
C PRO A 8 32.19 28.10 -5.01
N ILE A 9 30.86 28.08 -5.17
CA ILE A 9 29.91 28.71 -4.25
C ILE A 9 30.04 28.06 -2.86
N LYS A 10 30.52 28.83 -1.88
CA LYS A 10 30.63 28.39 -0.48
C LYS A 10 29.25 28.07 0.08
N ARG A 11 29.12 26.92 0.76
CA ARG A 11 27.87 26.51 1.43
C ARG A 11 27.51 27.51 2.53
N LYS A 12 26.36 28.17 2.42
CA LYS A 12 25.79 28.99 3.53
C LYS A 12 25.27 28.06 4.62
N ARG A 13 25.75 28.23 5.86
CA ARG A 13 25.31 27.47 7.04
C ARG A 13 23.79 27.66 7.21
N GLY A 14 23.06 26.56 7.41
CA GLY A 14 21.59 26.57 7.58
C GLY A 14 20.76 26.44 6.30
N VAL A 15 21.35 26.57 5.11
CA VAL A 15 20.61 26.40 3.84
C VAL A 15 20.72 24.96 3.35
N VAL A 16 19.62 24.22 3.46
CA VAL A 16 19.49 22.84 2.97
C VAL A 16 18.94 22.84 1.55
N ASN A 17 19.71 22.28 0.61
CA ASN A 17 19.30 22.14 -0.79
C ASN A 17 19.08 20.66 -1.12
N PRO A 18 17.90 20.09 -0.79
CA PRO A 18 17.65 18.66 -0.93
C PRO A 18 17.72 18.20 -2.39
N SER A 19 17.41 19.06 -3.36
CA SER A 19 17.53 18.76 -4.79
C SER A 19 18.95 18.46 -5.25
N LYS A 20 19.97 18.99 -4.55
CA LYS A 20 21.38 18.73 -4.85
C LYS A 20 21.86 17.38 -4.28
N TYR A 21 21.08 16.75 -3.39
CA TYR A 21 21.45 15.45 -2.83
C TYR A 21 21.38 14.39 -3.93
N GLN A 22 22.48 13.65 -4.11
CA GLN A 22 22.57 12.59 -5.11
C GLN A 22 21.39 11.61 -5.03
N ARG A 23 20.97 11.26 -3.80
CA ARG A 23 19.79 10.43 -3.56
C ARG A 23 18.51 11.00 -4.17
N ASN A 24 18.27 12.29 -4.00
CA ASN A 24 17.06 12.94 -4.47
C ASN A 24 17.11 13.15 -5.98
N ARG A 25 18.28 13.46 -6.54
CA ARG A 25 18.50 13.51 -8.00
C ARG A 25 18.22 12.16 -8.65
N ILE A 26 18.77 11.07 -8.10
CA ILE A 26 18.52 9.71 -8.59
C ILE A 26 17.04 9.35 -8.44
N LYS A 27 16.42 9.63 -7.28
CA LYS A 27 15.01 9.34 -7.02
C LYS A 27 14.11 10.07 -8.04
N SER A 28 14.34 11.36 -8.25
CA SER A 28 13.59 12.17 -9.22
C SER A 28 13.79 11.67 -10.66
N SER A 29 15.03 11.36 -11.05
CA SER A 29 15.31 10.84 -12.40
C SER A 29 14.64 9.48 -12.64
N ARG A 30 14.60 8.61 -11.62
CA ARG A 30 13.86 7.34 -11.67
C ARG A 30 12.36 7.54 -11.85
N SER A 31 11.74 8.41 -11.06
CA SER A 31 10.31 8.73 -11.19
C SER A 31 10.00 9.26 -12.59
N GLN A 32 10.84 10.14 -13.14
CA GLN A 32 10.64 10.74 -14.46
C GLN A 32 11.11 9.86 -15.63
N GLY A 33 11.66 8.67 -15.36
CA GLY A 33 12.21 7.79 -16.38
C GLY A 33 13.40 8.39 -17.15
N LYS A 34 14.12 9.35 -16.58
CA LYS A 34 15.28 9.98 -17.20
C LYS A 34 16.56 9.19 -16.95
N GLU A 35 17.56 9.44 -17.79
CA GLU A 35 18.90 8.90 -17.57
C GLU A 35 19.50 9.44 -16.26
N TYR A 36 20.23 8.58 -15.55
CA TYR A 36 20.94 8.97 -14.33
C TYR A 36 22.17 8.12 -14.07
N VAL A 37 23.10 8.65 -13.29
CA VAL A 37 24.27 7.92 -12.81
C VAL A 37 23.96 7.31 -11.45
N ASN A 38 24.14 5.99 -11.32
CA ASN A 38 23.94 5.28 -10.06
C ASN A 38 25.07 5.58 -9.04
N TYR A 39 24.93 5.08 -7.80
CA TYR A 39 25.98 5.26 -6.78
C TYR A 39 27.31 4.56 -7.11
N LYS A 40 27.29 3.58 -8.01
CA LYS A 40 28.48 2.87 -8.50
C LYS A 40 29.14 3.60 -9.69
N GLY A 41 28.62 4.76 -10.11
CA GLY A 41 29.13 5.52 -11.26
C GLY A 41 28.64 5.03 -12.63
N HIS A 42 27.76 4.02 -12.71
CA HIS A 42 27.26 3.54 -14.00
C HIS A 42 26.08 4.38 -14.46
N VAL A 43 26.04 4.69 -15.76
CA VAL A 43 24.92 5.35 -16.42
C VAL A 43 23.77 4.36 -16.58
N VAL A 44 22.58 4.76 -16.13
CA VAL A 44 21.31 4.05 -16.37
C VAL A 44 20.51 4.90 -17.34
N HIS A 45 20.34 4.42 -18.56
CA HIS A 45 19.65 5.14 -19.64
C HIS A 45 18.20 5.46 -19.31
N ALA A 46 17.69 6.47 -20.02
CA ALA A 46 16.28 6.86 -19.96
C ALA A 46 15.35 5.70 -20.33
N LYS A 47 14.17 5.69 -19.74
CA LYS A 47 13.11 4.74 -20.06
C LYS A 47 12.54 5.09 -21.43
N ALA A 48 12.31 4.06 -22.22
CA ALA A 48 11.62 4.12 -23.49
C ALA A 48 10.65 2.94 -23.60
N ILE A 49 9.67 3.04 -24.49
CA ILE A 49 8.82 1.90 -24.84
C ILE A 49 9.68 0.90 -25.60
N GLY A 50 9.68 -0.34 -25.12
CA GLY A 50 10.44 -1.42 -25.74
C GLY A 50 9.82 -1.91 -27.04
N ASN A 51 10.59 -2.71 -27.77
CA ASN A 51 10.14 -3.39 -28.98
C ASN A 51 9.00 -4.37 -28.65
N SER A 52 8.26 -4.80 -29.68
CA SER A 52 7.20 -5.79 -29.53
C SER A 52 7.70 -7.07 -28.89
N CYS A 53 7.01 -7.53 -27.84
CA CYS A 53 7.31 -8.81 -27.20
C CYS A 53 6.68 -10.01 -27.92
N ASN A 54 7.40 -11.14 -27.93
CA ASN A 54 6.88 -12.46 -28.31
C ASN A 54 6.11 -13.16 -27.17
N CYS A 55 5.58 -12.36 -26.24
CA CYS A 55 4.83 -12.80 -25.08
C CYS A 55 3.51 -13.50 -25.50
N PRO A 56 3.10 -14.62 -24.87
CA PRO A 56 1.91 -15.39 -25.27
C PRO A 56 0.61 -14.60 -25.17
N LEU A 57 0.60 -13.55 -24.33
CA LEU A 57 -0.52 -12.65 -24.15
C LEU A 57 -0.74 -11.69 -25.33
N LYS A 58 0.20 -11.62 -26.29
CA LYS A 58 0.15 -10.76 -27.49
C LYS A 58 -0.16 -9.29 -27.17
N CYS A 59 0.46 -8.76 -26.10
CA CYS A 59 0.13 -7.45 -25.53
C CYS A 59 0.19 -6.30 -26.55
N PHE A 60 1.17 -6.32 -27.47
CA PHE A 60 1.35 -5.30 -28.51
C PHE A 60 0.28 -5.34 -29.60
N GLN A 61 -0.42 -6.47 -29.77
CA GLN A 61 -1.54 -6.60 -30.69
C GLN A 61 -2.86 -6.21 -30.01
N LYS A 62 -2.99 -6.47 -28.71
CA LYS A 62 -4.21 -6.15 -27.94
C LYS A 62 -4.29 -4.70 -27.50
N VAL A 63 -3.15 -4.05 -27.25
CA VAL A 63 -3.09 -2.66 -26.81
C VAL A 63 -2.48 -1.80 -27.91
N ASN A 64 -3.30 -0.91 -28.47
CA ASN A 64 -2.89 0.00 -29.53
C ASN A 64 -1.69 0.85 -29.11
N GLU A 65 -0.89 1.24 -30.10
CA GLU A 65 0.33 2.02 -29.89
C GLU A 65 0.06 3.37 -29.22
N GLU A 66 -1.00 4.05 -29.64
CA GLU A 66 -1.43 5.32 -29.04
C GLU A 66 -1.70 5.19 -27.54
N ASN A 67 -2.45 4.15 -27.12
CA ASN A 67 -2.71 3.89 -25.71
C ASN A 67 -1.42 3.62 -24.93
N ARG A 68 -0.48 2.85 -25.51
CA ARG A 68 0.83 2.60 -24.88
C ARG A 68 1.63 3.89 -24.72
N ASN A 69 1.66 4.72 -25.75
CA ASN A 69 2.34 6.02 -25.73
C ASN A 69 1.71 6.96 -24.70
N ASN A 70 0.38 7.01 -24.62
CA ASN A 70 -0.35 7.86 -23.68
C ASN A 70 -0.10 7.42 -22.23
N VAL A 71 -0.23 6.12 -21.92
CA VAL A 71 0.06 5.58 -20.59
C VAL A 71 1.51 5.84 -20.20
N PHE A 72 2.45 5.63 -21.12
CA PHE A 72 3.87 5.86 -20.87
C PHE A 72 4.17 7.33 -20.56
N LYS A 73 3.67 8.26 -21.39
CA LYS A 73 3.86 9.71 -21.21
C LYS A 73 3.24 10.19 -19.90
N THR A 74 2.01 9.78 -19.61
CA THR A 74 1.31 10.17 -18.38
C THR A 74 2.04 9.63 -17.15
N PHE A 75 2.39 8.33 -17.14
CA PHE A 75 3.06 7.71 -16.00
C PHE A 75 4.40 8.39 -15.64
N TYR A 76 5.27 8.63 -16.63
CA TYR A 76 6.56 9.29 -16.39
C TYR A 76 6.48 10.81 -16.28
N GLY A 77 5.33 11.42 -16.62
CA GLY A 77 5.03 12.83 -16.35
C GLY A 77 4.70 13.10 -14.87
N ILE A 78 4.29 12.07 -14.12
CA ILE A 78 3.97 12.17 -12.69
C ILE A 78 5.24 12.29 -11.84
N ALA A 79 5.23 13.21 -10.87
CA ALA A 79 6.42 13.56 -10.10
C ALA A 79 6.75 12.54 -9.00
N THR A 80 5.75 12.02 -8.28
CA THR A 80 5.95 11.16 -7.12
C THR A 80 5.60 9.70 -7.40
N LYS A 81 6.29 8.78 -6.73
CA LYS A 81 6.05 7.34 -6.87
C LYS A 81 4.65 6.94 -6.39
N ASN A 82 4.15 7.60 -5.35
CA ASN A 82 2.82 7.33 -4.81
C ASN A 82 1.73 7.72 -5.82
N GLU A 83 1.84 8.90 -6.44
CA GLU A 83 0.91 9.30 -7.51
C GLU A 83 0.99 8.35 -8.72
N GLN A 84 2.19 7.87 -9.06
CA GLN A 84 2.35 6.86 -10.11
C GLN A 84 1.64 5.55 -9.77
N ASP A 85 1.69 5.12 -8.51
CA ASP A 85 1.03 3.89 -8.05
C ASP A 85 -0.50 4.06 -8.05
N ILE A 86 -1.01 5.22 -7.62
CA ILE A 86 -2.43 5.56 -7.70
C ILE A 86 -2.90 5.53 -9.15
N TYR A 87 -2.16 6.16 -10.07
CA TYR A 87 -2.49 6.15 -11.49
C TYR A 87 -2.55 4.72 -12.07
N LEU A 88 -1.60 3.85 -11.73
CA LEU A 88 -1.64 2.45 -12.16
C LEU A 88 -2.82 1.70 -11.55
N GLN A 89 -3.11 1.95 -10.28
CA GLN A 89 -4.23 1.34 -9.58
C GLN A 89 -5.55 1.71 -10.26
N ASP A 90 -5.77 2.99 -10.59
CA ASP A 90 -6.97 3.46 -11.29
C ASP A 90 -7.15 2.81 -12.67
N LEU A 91 -6.05 2.59 -13.40
CA LEU A 91 -6.08 1.91 -14.71
C LEU A 91 -6.37 0.40 -14.60
N LEU A 92 -5.94 -0.23 -13.51
CA LEU A 92 -6.09 -1.68 -13.28
C LEU A 92 -7.42 -2.03 -12.61
N GLN A 93 -7.98 -1.12 -11.82
CA GLN A 93 -9.25 -1.36 -11.18
C GLN A 93 -10.32 -1.50 -12.26
N PRO A 94 -11.02 -2.66 -12.32
CA PRO A 94 -12.23 -2.73 -13.13
C PRO A 94 -13.14 -1.60 -12.64
N ARG A 95 -13.83 -0.92 -13.57
CA ARG A 95 -14.88 0.05 -13.22
C ARG A 95 -16.08 -0.70 -12.66
N THR A 96 -15.90 -1.41 -11.56
CA THR A 96 -17.00 -1.83 -10.70
C THR A 96 -17.52 -0.52 -10.13
N SER A 97 -18.71 -0.14 -10.59
CA SER A 97 -19.48 1.00 -10.14
C SER A 97 -19.80 0.89 -8.65
N THR A 98 -18.81 1.05 -7.77
CA THR A 98 -18.99 1.21 -6.33
C THR A 98 -17.63 1.58 -5.75
N SER A 99 -17.40 2.87 -5.58
CA SER A 99 -16.26 3.46 -4.86
C SER A 99 -16.32 3.24 -3.34
N CYS A 100 -17.00 2.19 -2.90
CA CYS A 100 -17.03 1.72 -1.52
C CYS A 100 -16.96 0.20 -1.59
N LEU A 101 -15.83 -0.38 -1.19
CA LEU A 101 -15.84 -1.76 -0.74
C LEU A 101 -16.72 -1.76 0.51
N GLU A 102 -17.99 -2.09 0.37
CA GLU A 102 -18.88 -2.25 1.51
C GLU A 102 -18.32 -3.38 2.37
N LEU A 103 -17.87 -3.04 3.56
CA LEU A 103 -17.50 -4.04 4.56
C LEU A 103 -18.74 -4.92 4.77
N PRO A 104 -18.58 -6.26 4.80
CA PRO A 104 -19.70 -7.14 5.13
C PRO A 104 -20.34 -6.68 6.44
N THR A 105 -21.60 -6.22 6.36
CA THR A 105 -22.40 -5.82 7.52
C THR A 105 -22.96 -7.04 8.25
N GLU A 106 -22.90 -8.22 7.61
CA GLU A 106 -23.25 -9.48 8.24
C GLU A 106 -22.30 -9.80 9.39
N LYS A 107 -22.88 -10.28 10.50
CA LYS A 107 -22.10 -10.76 11.64
C LYS A 107 -21.22 -11.94 11.21
N ALA A 108 -19.94 -11.91 11.58
CA ALA A 108 -18.98 -12.97 11.30
C ALA A 108 -19.41 -14.36 11.85
N TYR A 109 -20.27 -14.38 12.87
CA TYR A 109 -20.85 -15.60 13.45
C TYR A 109 -22.36 -15.55 13.41
N LYS A 110 -22.98 -16.64 12.95
CA LYS A 110 -24.45 -16.81 12.88
C LYS A 110 -25.07 -17.32 14.19
N GLY A 111 -24.28 -17.42 15.27
CA GLY A 111 -24.67 -17.94 16.58
C GLY A 111 -23.86 -17.31 17.72
N PRO A 112 -23.94 -17.86 18.95
CA PRO A 112 -23.20 -17.32 20.09
C PRO A 112 -21.69 -17.22 19.80
N LEU A 113 -21.06 -16.11 20.19
CA LEU A 113 -19.64 -15.89 20.04
C LEU A 113 -18.87 -17.05 20.68
N PRO A 114 -17.89 -17.62 19.99
CA PRO A 114 -17.11 -18.74 20.49
C PRO A 114 -16.07 -18.32 21.54
N ILE A 115 -16.53 -17.86 22.70
CA ILE A 115 -15.68 -17.39 23.80
C ILE A 115 -15.42 -18.55 24.77
N GLY A 116 -14.14 -18.81 25.07
CA GLY A 116 -13.75 -19.82 26.05
C GLY A 116 -13.95 -19.34 27.49
N ILE A 117 -14.12 -20.29 28.43
CA ILE A 117 -14.42 -20.00 29.84
C ILE A 117 -13.42 -19.05 30.48
N VAL A 118 -12.12 -19.29 30.25
CA VAL A 118 -11.02 -18.44 30.76
C VAL A 118 -11.19 -16.98 30.34
N LYS A 119 -11.65 -16.73 29.10
CA LYS A 119 -11.87 -15.36 28.61
C LYS A 119 -13.10 -14.72 29.25
N LEU A 120 -14.15 -15.50 29.51
CA LEU A 120 -15.34 -15.01 30.23
C LEU A 120 -15.01 -14.61 31.67
N ASP A 121 -14.17 -15.39 32.35
CA ASP A 121 -13.74 -15.06 33.71
C ASP A 121 -12.84 -13.82 33.75
N ASN A 122 -11.93 -13.66 32.79
CA ASN A 122 -11.17 -12.42 32.65
C ASN A 122 -12.08 -11.19 32.45
N ILE A 123 -13.15 -11.31 31.65
CA ILE A 123 -14.13 -10.22 31.47
C ILE A 123 -14.80 -9.89 32.81
N LYS A 124 -15.20 -10.88 33.60
CA LYS A 124 -15.79 -10.65 34.94
C LYS A 124 -14.83 -9.92 35.87
N THR A 125 -13.55 -10.28 35.86
CA THR A 125 -12.53 -9.61 36.69
C THR A 125 -12.31 -8.17 36.26
N LEU A 126 -12.31 -7.92 34.94
CA LEU A 126 -12.07 -6.59 34.38
C LEU A 126 -13.25 -5.63 34.57
N LEU A 127 -14.49 -6.12 34.71
CA LEU A 127 -15.70 -5.30 34.92
C LEU A 127 -15.59 -4.29 36.08
N ARG A 128 -14.75 -4.58 37.08
CA ARG A 128 -14.49 -3.65 38.19
C ARG A 128 -13.80 -2.35 37.77
N TRP A 129 -13.06 -2.39 36.65
CA TRP A 129 -12.23 -1.31 36.14
C TRP A 129 -12.84 -0.61 34.92
N VAL A 130 -14.01 -1.07 34.47
CA VAL A 130 -14.71 -0.52 33.31
C VAL A 130 -15.71 0.54 33.79
N ASP A 131 -15.75 1.69 33.12
CA ASP A 131 -16.73 2.75 33.41
C ASP A 131 -18.16 2.28 33.18
N GLU A 132 -19.12 2.83 33.94
CA GLU A 132 -20.51 2.36 33.93
C GLU A 132 -21.17 2.40 32.55
N GLU A 133 -20.86 3.42 31.75
CA GLU A 133 -21.36 3.57 30.38
C GLU A 133 -21.03 2.37 29.48
N HIS A 134 -19.93 1.65 29.78
CA HIS A 134 -19.44 0.55 28.96
C HIS A 134 -19.76 -0.83 29.55
N LYS A 135 -20.20 -0.91 30.82
CA LYS A 135 -20.47 -2.20 31.47
C LYS A 135 -21.61 -2.97 30.83
N GLU A 136 -22.62 -2.27 30.31
CA GLU A 136 -23.78 -2.90 29.66
C GLU A 136 -23.36 -3.83 28.51
N TYR A 137 -22.37 -3.41 27.71
CA TYR A 137 -21.82 -4.21 26.61
C TYR A 137 -21.19 -5.52 27.11
N TYR A 138 -20.38 -5.48 28.16
CA TYR A 138 -19.73 -6.67 28.72
C TYR A 138 -20.74 -7.58 29.44
N HIS A 139 -21.74 -7.01 30.11
CA HIS A 139 -22.85 -7.78 30.68
C HIS A 139 -23.69 -8.48 29.60
N ASN A 140 -23.83 -7.87 28.42
CA ASN A 140 -24.48 -8.49 27.26
C ASN A 140 -23.66 -9.69 26.75
N ILE A 141 -22.34 -9.56 26.66
CA ILE A 141 -21.44 -10.66 26.29
C ILE A 141 -21.56 -11.84 27.27
N LEU A 142 -21.58 -11.57 28.58
CA LEU A 142 -21.69 -12.61 29.61
C LEU A 142 -23.05 -13.31 29.61
N ARG A 143 -24.12 -12.62 29.22
CA ARG A 143 -25.49 -13.17 29.14
C ARG A 143 -25.71 -14.02 27.89
N ASN A 144 -25.22 -13.56 26.74
CA ASN A 144 -25.59 -14.13 25.44
C ASN A 144 -24.57 -15.10 24.85
N HIS A 145 -23.42 -15.30 25.51
CA HIS A 145 -22.36 -16.20 25.03
C HIS A 145 -21.99 -17.23 26.10
N PRO A 146 -22.60 -18.42 26.06
CA PRO A 146 -22.33 -19.46 27.03
C PRO A 146 -20.88 -19.96 26.91
N PRO A 147 -20.26 -20.35 28.05
CA PRO A 147 -18.92 -20.90 28.08
C PRO A 147 -18.80 -22.12 27.16
N LYS A 148 -17.83 -22.10 26.25
CA LYS A 148 -17.43 -23.31 25.54
C LYS A 148 -16.65 -24.21 26.49
N ASP A 149 -17.23 -25.34 26.92
CA ASP A 149 -16.49 -26.58 27.20
C ASP A 149 -17.41 -27.82 27.14
N GLU A 150 -17.14 -28.70 26.18
CA GLU A 150 -16.83 -30.10 26.49
C GLU A 150 -16.15 -30.76 25.29
N LYS A 151 -14.89 -31.19 25.49
CA LYS A 151 -14.28 -32.21 24.66
C LYS A 151 -15.11 -33.48 24.88
N VAL A 152 -15.92 -33.85 23.88
CA VAL A 152 -16.51 -35.19 23.77
C VAL A 152 -15.35 -36.20 23.82
N LYS A 153 -15.08 -36.76 24.99
CA LYS A 153 -14.26 -37.97 25.13
C LYS A 153 -15.05 -39.08 24.44
N LYS A 154 -14.74 -39.35 23.17
CA LYS A 154 -15.22 -40.55 22.48
C LYS A 154 -14.65 -41.75 23.24
N ASN A 155 -15.46 -42.38 24.09
CA ASN A 155 -15.18 -43.71 24.58
C ASN A 155 -15.16 -44.65 23.36
N LYS A 156 -13.96 -45.10 23.03
CA LYS A 156 -13.69 -46.13 22.02
C LYS A 156 -14.22 -47.44 22.61
N LYS A 157 -15.32 -47.93 22.05
CA LYS A 157 -15.84 -49.27 22.31
C LYS A 157 -15.26 -50.23 21.29
#